data_AF-A0AAP2CIN9-F1
#
_entry.id   AF-A0AAP2CIN9-F1
#
_cell.length_a   1.000
_cell.length_b   1.000
_cell.length_c   1.000
_cell.angle_alpha   90.00
_cell.angle_beta   90.00
_cell.angle_gamma   90.00
#
_symmetry.space_group_name_H-M   'P 1'
#
loop_
_entity.id
_entity.type
_entity.pdbx_description
1 polymer ?
#
loop_
_entity_poly.entity_id
_entity_poly.type
_entity_poly.pdbx_seq_one_letter_code
_entity_poly.pdbx_strand_id
1 'polypeptide(L)' 'MDIQTEKLRLIEWLAGLNDPKILEEFINLKNKKDVDWWEQISAEERSEIEQGLQQADKGEVREKYKKWL' A
#
# COMPACT_ATOMS: atom_id res chain seq x y z
N MET A 1 -13.02 -1.93 22.21
CA MET A 1 -11.58 -2.27 22.13
C MET A 1 -10.81 -1.08 22.67
N ASP A 2 -10.08 -1.26 23.77
CA ASP A 2 -9.28 -0.18 24.34
C ASP A 2 -7.93 -0.12 23.61
N ILE A 3 -7.71 0.97 22.86
CA ILE A 3 -6.55 1.12 21.98
C ILE A 3 -5.25 1.20 22.79
N GLN A 4 -5.29 1.73 24.01
CA GLN A 4 -4.09 1.85 24.85
C GLN A 4 -3.65 0.48 25.38
N THR A 5 -4.62 -0.33 25.80
CA THR A 5 -4.41 -1.73 26.19
C THR A 5 -3.82 -2.53 25.05
N GLU A 6 -4.30 -2.34 23.82
CA GLU A 6 -3.78 -3.08 22.67
C GLU A 6 -2.36 -2.65 22.30
N LYS A 7 -2.04 -1.36 22.42
CA LYS A 7 -0.65 -0.86 22.23
C LYS A 7 0.32 -1.47 23.22
N LEU A 8 -0.06 -1.56 24.49
CA LEU A 8 0.76 -2.17 25.55
C LEU A 8 1.05 -3.65 25.24
N ARG A 9 0.01 -4.41 24.86
CA ARG A 9 0.16 -5.82 24.48
C ARG A 9 1.10 -6.02 23.29
N LEU A 10 1.02 -5.13 22.30
CA LEU A 10 1.90 -5.20 21.13
C LEU A 10 3.37 -4.96 21.51
N ILE A 11 3.64 -4.01 22.42
CA ILE A 11 4.99 -3.72 22.92
C ILE A 11 5.56 -4.89 23.71
N GLU A 12 4.78 -5.48 24.61
CA GLU A 12 5.20 -6.65 25.40
C GLU A 12 5.51 -7.86 24.51
N TRP A 13 4.66 -8.10 23.51
CA TRP A 13 4.87 -9.19 22.55
C TRP A 13 6.12 -8.95 21.69
N LEU A 14 6.32 -7.74 21.15
CA LEU A 14 7.51 -7.39 20.38
C LEU A 14 8.79 -7.51 21.20
N ALA A 15 8.76 -7.16 22.49
CA ALA A 15 9.92 -7.28 23.38
C ALA A 15 10.38 -8.73 23.58
N GLY A 16 9.47 -9.70 23.46
CA GLY A 16 9.78 -11.13 23.51
C GLY A 16 10.09 -11.78 22.14
N LEU A 17 10.04 -11.01 21.05
CA LEU A 17 10.19 -11.54 19.70
C LEU A 17 11.66 -11.83 19.38
N ASN A 18 11.98 -13.10 19.13
CA ASN A 18 13.32 -13.54 18.73
C ASN A 18 13.42 -13.93 17.24
N ASP A 19 12.32 -13.90 16.49
CA ASP A 19 12.34 -14.21 15.06
C ASP A 19 12.72 -12.95 14.25
N PRO A 20 13.91 -12.92 13.62
CA PRO A 20 14.37 -11.75 12.86
C PRO A 20 13.53 -11.47 11.61
N LYS A 21 12.87 -12.47 11.01
CA LYS A 21 12.01 -12.26 9.82
C LYS A 21 10.75 -11.50 10.18
N ILE A 22 10.14 -11.84 11.32
CA ILE A 22 8.96 -11.13 11.82
C ILE A 22 9.35 -9.69 12.18
N LEU A 23 10.52 -9.49 12.82
CA LEU A 23 11.00 -8.14 13.13
C LEU A 23 11.20 -7.29 11.86
N GLU A 24 11.77 -7.87 10.80
CA GLU A 24 11.96 -7.23 9.49
C GLU A 24 10.63 -6.79 8.86
N GLU A 25 9.60 -7.64 8.91
CA GLU A 25 8.26 -7.30 8.43
C GLU A 25 7.63 -6.11 9.20
N PHE A 26 7.79 -6.05 10.52
CA PHE A 26 7.31 -4.93 11.33
C PHE A 26 8.07 -3.63 11.07
N ILE A 27 9.39 -3.71 10.86
CA ILE A 27 10.22 -2.57 10.45
C ILE A 27 9.76 -2.06 9.07
N ASN A 28 9.52 -2.96 8.12
CA ASN A 28 9.00 -2.62 6.81
C ASN A 28 7.60 -2.01 6.89
N LEU A 29 6.72 -2.50 7.77
CA LEU A 29 5.39 -1.94 8.00
C LEU A 29 5.45 -0.53 8.60
N LYS A 30 6.40 -0.29 9.52
CA LYS A 30 6.69 1.06 10.04
C LYS A 30 7.20 1.98 8.93
N ASN A 31 8.15 1.51 8.13
CA ASN A 31 8.79 2.31 7.08
C ASN A 31 7.86 2.57 5.88
N LYS A 32 6.91 1.67 5.60
CA LYS A 32 5.85 1.86 4.59
C LYS A 32 4.92 3.04 4.90
N LYS A 33 4.89 3.55 6.14
CA LYS A 33 4.13 4.77 6.47
C LYS A 33 4.87 6.06 6.09
N ASP A 34 6.17 6.01 5.83
CA ASP A 34 7.00 7.18 5.47
C ASP A 34 7.36 7.22 3.96
N VAL A 35 7.08 6.16 3.20
CA VAL A 35 7.33 6.14 1.74
C VAL A 35 6.03 5.91 1.02
N ASP A 36 5.52 6.97 0.40
CA ASP A 36 4.35 6.92 -0.48
C ASP A 36 4.66 5.93 -1.61
N TRP A 37 3.81 4.92 -1.82
CA TRP A 37 4.03 3.88 -2.83
C TRP A 37 4.14 4.48 -4.24
N TRP A 38 3.58 5.68 -4.43
CA TRP A 38 3.69 6.52 -5.61
C TRP A 38 5.12 6.94 -5.96
N GLU A 39 6.01 6.97 -4.96
CA GLU A 39 7.44 7.27 -5.09
C GLU A 39 8.28 5.99 -5.28
N GLN A 40 7.65 4.81 -5.30
CA GLN A 40 8.32 3.51 -5.49
C GLN A 40 8.08 2.90 -6.88
N ILE A 41 7.13 3.41 -7.66
CA ILE A 41 6.85 2.96 -9.03
C ILE A 41 7.73 3.69 -10.04
N SER A 42 8.01 3.06 -11.17
CA SER A 42 8.82 3.67 -12.22
C SER A 42 8.11 4.88 -12.85
N ALA A 43 8.87 5.76 -13.50
CA ALA A 43 8.29 6.88 -14.24
C ALA A 43 7.36 6.39 -15.38
N GLU A 44 7.64 5.22 -15.96
CA GLU A 44 6.76 4.62 -16.97
C GLU A 44 5.45 4.15 -16.33
N GLU A 45 5.50 3.40 -15.23
CA GLU A 45 4.32 2.91 -14.51
C GLU A 45 3.43 4.07 -14.02
N ARG A 46 4.05 5.14 -13.51
CA ARG A 46 3.36 6.36 -13.09
C ARG A 46 2.64 7.05 -14.25
N SER A 47 3.31 7.15 -15.40
CA SER A 47 2.75 7.71 -16.63
C SER A 47 1.56 6.90 -17.16
N GLU A 48 1.63 5.58 -17.11
CA GLU A 48 0.52 4.70 -17.51
C GLU A 48 -0.70 4.87 -16.60
N ILE A 49 -0.48 4.99 -15.29
CA ILE A 49 -1.56 5.23 -14.31
C ILE A 49 -2.19 6.62 -14.54
N GLU A 50 -1.40 7.67 -14.71
CA GLU A 50 -1.91 9.02 -15.00
C GLU A 50 -2.70 9.08 -16.30
N GLN A 51 -2.24 8.39 -17.35
CA GLN A 51 -2.97 8.28 -18.61
C GLN A 51 -4.28 7.52 -18.44
N GLY A 52 -4.30 6.42 -17.68
CA GLY A 52 -5.52 5.67 -17.38
C GLY A 52 -6.55 6.51 -16.61
N LEU A 53 -6.10 7.32 -15.65
CA LEU A 53 -6.96 8.26 -14.92
C LEU A 53 -7.53 9.35 -15.84
N GLN A 54 -6.70 9.94 -16.72
CA GLN A 54 -7.16 10.94 -17.70
C GLN A 54 -8.17 10.35 -18.71
N GLN A 55 -7.96 9.12 -19.15
CA GLN A 55 -8.89 8.40 -20.01
C GLN A 55 -10.21 8.11 -19.28
N ALA A 56 -10.13 7.79 -17.97
CA ALA A 56 -11.30 7.58 -17.13
C ALA A 56 -12.13 8.86 -16.95
N ASP A 57 -11.47 9.99 -16.67
CA ASP A 57 -12.11 11.30 -16.55
C ASP A 57 -12.76 11.76 -17.87
N LYS A 58 -12.15 11.42 -19.01
CA LYS A 58 -12.71 11.67 -20.35
C LYS A 58 -13.84 10.72 -20.73
N GLY A 59 -14.17 9.71 -19.90
CA GLY A 59 -15.20 8.72 -20.18
C GLY A 59 -14.83 7.67 -21.23
N GLU A 60 -13.54 7.57 -21.58
CA GLU A 60 -13.02 6.67 -22.62
C GLU A 60 -12.94 5.20 -22.17
N VAL A 61 -13.26 4.91 -20.90
CA VAL A 61 -13.32 3.55 -20.32
C VAL A 61 -14.30 2.63 -21.07
N ARG A 62 -15.32 3.20 -21.74
CA ARG A 62 -16.47 2.46 -22.27
C ARG A 62 -16.34 1.95 -23.70
N GLU A 63 -15.34 2.32 -24.48
CA GLU A 63 -15.24 1.86 -25.87
C GLU A 63 -14.56 0.49 -26.00
N LYS A 64 -13.55 0.21 -25.17
CA LYS A 64 -12.75 -1.02 -25.28
C LYS A 64 -13.46 -2.31 -24.81
N TYR A 65 -14.49 -2.17 -23.96
CA TYR A 65 -15.20 -3.30 -23.33
C TYR A 65 -16.65 -3.50 -23.81
N LYS A 66 -17.13 -2.69 -24.77
CA LYS A 66 -18.44 -2.91 -25.42
C LYS A 66 -18.57 -4.26 -26.11
N LYS A 67 -17.47 -4.97 -26.39
CA LYS A 67 -17.49 -6.30 -27.02
C LYS A 67 -17.95 -7.43 -26.07
N TRP A 68 -18.04 -7.14 -24.76
CA TRP A 68 -18.39 -8.12 -23.72
C TRP A 68 -19.67 -7.74 -22.95
N LEU A 69 -20.41 -6.73 -23.43
CA LEU A 69 -21.77 -6.36 -23.00
C LEU A 69 -22.74 -6.70 -24.14
#